data_AF-A0A0C9WE43-F1
#
_entry.id   AF-A0A0C9WE43-F1
#
_cell.length_a   1.000
_cell.length_b   1.000
_cell.length_c   1.000
_cell.angle_alpha   90.00
_cell.angle_beta   90.00
_cell.angle_gamma   90.00
#
_symmetry.space_group_name_H-M   'P 1'
#
loop_
_entity.id
_entity.type
_entity.pdbx_description
1 polymer ?
#
loop_
_entity_poly.entity_id
_entity_poly.type
_entity_poly.pdbx_seq_one_letter_code
_entity_poly.pdbx_strand_id
1 'polypeptide(L)'
;MLGTSEAYGLLAFPPDVPIDAYIQPLPALATFINNTNDVLSFYKEELNGESVNRISLLAACCPCSKGEVLLQLADVAVETHDNVLHILELHARATEVYKQFSRGFVAFHTAFNRYKLDDLDLQLESAL
;
A
#
# COMPACT_ATOMS: atom_id res chain seq x y z
N MET A 1 -3.67 3.29 12.10
CA MET A 1 -2.96 2.03 11.76
C MET A 1 -3.63 0.88 12.49
N LEU A 2 -4.30 0.01 11.76
CA LEU A 2 -4.61 -1.34 12.25
C LEU A 2 -3.30 -2.12 12.04
N GLY A 3 -2.63 -2.55 13.11
CA GLY A 3 -1.28 -3.17 13.09
C GLY A 3 -1.24 -4.56 12.43
N THR A 4 -1.84 -4.71 11.25
CA THR A 4 -1.91 -5.95 10.47
C THR A 4 -0.95 -5.96 9.30
N SER A 5 -0.30 -4.83 8.99
CA SER A 5 0.64 -4.71 7.87
C SER A 5 1.82 -5.68 7.94
N GLU A 6 2.37 -5.89 9.13
CA GLU A 6 3.49 -6.79 9.38
C GLU A 6 3.04 -8.24 9.18
N ALA A 7 1.81 -8.57 9.60
CA ALA A 7 1.23 -9.88 9.36
C ALA A 7 0.99 -10.12 7.86
N TYR A 8 0.45 -9.12 7.13
CA TYR A 8 0.30 -9.20 5.68
C TYR A 8 1.67 -9.36 4.99
N GLY A 9 2.67 -8.61 5.43
CA GLY A 9 4.04 -8.69 4.89
C GLY A 9 4.69 -10.04 5.12
N LEU A 10 4.54 -10.63 6.30
CA LEU A 10 5.04 -11.98 6.61
C LEU A 10 4.30 -13.06 5.82
N LEU A 11 2.97 -12.96 5.73
CA LEU A 11 2.12 -13.95 5.04
C LEU A 11 2.11 -13.80 3.52
N ALA A 12 2.66 -12.71 2.98
CA ALA A 12 2.85 -12.54 1.55
C ALA A 12 3.84 -13.56 0.98
N PHE A 13 4.78 -14.04 1.80
CA PHE A 13 5.82 -14.97 1.38
C PHE A 13 5.42 -16.43 1.69
N PRO A 14 5.34 -17.31 0.68
CA PRO A 14 5.03 -18.71 0.89
C PRO A 14 6.20 -19.46 1.54
N PRO A 15 5.96 -20.65 2.14
CA PRO A 15 6.98 -21.39 2.90
C PRO A 15 8.23 -21.81 2.11
N ASP A 16 8.19 -21.79 0.77
CA ASP A 16 9.35 -22.05 -0.10
C ASP A 16 10.34 -20.88 -0.15
N VAL A 17 9.95 -19.68 0.31
CA VAL A 17 10.84 -18.53 0.39
C VAL A 17 11.51 -18.49 1.77
N PRO A 18 12.84 -18.57 1.86
CA PRO A 18 13.55 -18.48 3.14
C PRO A 18 13.33 -17.13 3.83
N ILE A 19 13.14 -17.14 5.15
CA ILE A 19 12.88 -15.91 5.93
C ILE A 19 14.00 -14.87 5.81
N ASP A 20 15.25 -15.32 5.76
CA ASP A 20 16.42 -14.46 5.57
C ASP A 20 16.43 -13.73 4.22
N ALA A 21 15.72 -14.26 3.21
CA ALA A 21 15.58 -13.62 1.90
C ALA A 21 14.58 -12.45 1.89
N TYR A 22 13.70 -12.30 2.90
CA TYR A 22 12.67 -11.26 2.92
C TYR A 22 12.44 -10.58 4.26
N ILE A 23 13.17 -10.93 5.33
CA ILE A 23 13.04 -10.28 6.64
C ILE A 23 13.47 -8.80 6.61
N GLN A 24 14.51 -8.48 5.85
CA GLN A 24 15.07 -7.12 5.77
C GLN A 24 14.08 -6.08 5.20
N PRO A 25 13.34 -6.34 4.11
CA PRO A 25 12.38 -5.37 3.59
C PRO A 25 11.06 -5.27 4.36
N LEU A 26 10.80 -6.11 5.37
CA LEU A 26 9.50 -6.12 6.08
C LEU A 26 9.05 -4.76 6.61
N PRO A 27 9.91 -3.91 7.20
CA PRO A 27 9.49 -2.58 7.64
C PRO A 27 9.02 -1.70 6.48
N ALA A 28 9.76 -1.69 5.36
CA ALA A 28 9.38 -0.95 4.16
C ALA A 28 8.09 -1.52 3.54
N LEU A 29 7.94 -2.85 3.52
CA LEU A 29 6.72 -3.52 3.08
C LEU A 29 5.51 -3.15 3.93
N ALA A 30 5.67 -3.08 5.25
CA ALA A 30 4.61 -2.66 6.14
C ALA A 30 4.19 -1.20 5.86
N THR A 31 5.14 -0.30 5.63
CA THR A 31 4.84 1.08 5.23
C THR A 31 4.12 1.14 3.88
N PHE A 32 4.58 0.38 2.88
CA PHE A 32 3.90 0.26 1.58
C PHE A 32 2.44 -0.19 1.75
N ILE A 33 2.20 -1.25 2.52
CA ILE A 33 0.85 -1.81 2.75
C ILE A 33 -0.07 -0.77 3.40
N ASN A 34 0.39 -0.12 4.48
CA ASN A 34 -0.44 0.85 5.19
C ASN A 34 -0.74 2.07 4.34
N ASN A 35 0.28 2.68 3.75
CA ASN A 35 0.08 3.91 3.00
C ASN A 35 -0.72 3.66 1.73
N THR A 36 -0.49 2.54 1.04
CA THR A 36 -1.31 2.15 -0.11
C THR A 36 -2.77 1.94 0.30
N ASN A 37 -3.03 1.31 1.45
CA ASN A 37 -4.38 1.17 1.96
C ASN A 37 -5.01 2.52 2.28
N ASP A 38 -4.34 3.39 3.05
CA ASP A 38 -4.84 4.72 3.41
C ASP A 38 -5.13 5.58 2.16
N VAL A 39 -4.28 5.51 1.13
CA VAL A 39 -4.46 6.24 -0.14
C VAL A 39 -5.66 5.70 -0.91
N LEU A 40 -5.73 4.39 -1.14
CA LEU A 40 -6.78 3.78 -1.96
C LEU A 40 -8.13 3.67 -1.22
N SER A 41 -8.13 3.76 0.10
CA SER A 41 -9.36 3.81 0.91
C SER A 41 -9.86 5.22 1.16
N PHE A 42 -9.05 6.26 0.95
CA PHE A 42 -9.41 7.62 1.29
C PHE A 42 -10.72 8.09 0.64
N TYR A 43 -10.93 7.77 -0.64
CA TYR A 43 -12.13 8.22 -1.36
C TYR A 43 -13.42 7.70 -0.73
N LYS A 44 -13.51 6.38 -0.43
CA LYS A 44 -14.68 5.82 0.26
C LYS A 44 -14.88 6.42 1.65
N GLU A 45 -13.81 6.82 2.33
CA GLU A 45 -13.85 7.36 3.69
C GLU A 45 -14.40 8.78 3.69
N GLU A 46 -13.94 9.61 2.76
CA GLU A 46 -14.49 10.95 2.59
C GLU A 46 -15.96 10.91 2.18
N LEU A 47 -16.37 10.01 1.27
CA LEU A 47 -17.78 9.82 0.90
C LEU A 47 -18.66 9.44 2.10
N ASN A 48 -18.12 8.67 3.04
CA ASN A 48 -18.82 8.27 4.26
C ASN A 48 -18.74 9.31 5.39
N GLY A 49 -18.02 10.42 5.20
CA GLY A 49 -17.74 11.41 6.24
C GLY A 49 -16.87 10.89 7.37
N GLU A 50 -16.08 9.82 7.13
CA GLU A 50 -15.13 9.28 8.09
C GLU A 50 -13.97 10.26 8.29
N SER A 51 -13.73 10.69 9.54
CA SER A 51 -12.66 11.65 9.88
C SER A 51 -11.56 11.06 10.77
N VAL A 52 -11.73 9.82 11.25
CA VAL A 52 -10.76 9.10 12.07
C VAL A 52 -9.94 8.14 11.19
N ASN A 53 -9.33 8.68 10.14
CA ASN A 53 -8.39 8.00 9.25
C ASN A 53 -7.04 8.71 9.24
N ARG A 54 -5.99 8.05 8.74
CA ARG A 54 -4.63 8.58 8.82
C ARG A 54 -4.49 9.93 8.14
N ILE A 55 -5.08 10.09 6.96
CA ILE A 55 -4.99 11.33 6.17
C ILE A 55 -5.64 12.50 6.90
N SER A 56 -6.86 12.31 7.40
CA SER A 56 -7.61 13.34 8.14
C SER A 56 -6.92 13.71 9.45
N LEU A 57 -6.38 12.73 10.17
CA LEU A 57 -5.68 12.96 11.43
C LEU A 57 -4.36 13.72 11.21
N LEU A 58 -3.57 13.36 10.19
CA LEU A 58 -2.34 14.08 9.86
C LEU A 58 -2.62 15.51 9.41
N ALA A 59 -3.64 15.72 8.56
CA ALA A 59 -4.08 17.06 8.15
C ALA A 59 -4.58 17.91 9.33
N ALA A 60 -5.09 17.29 10.39
CA ALA A 60 -5.48 18.00 11.61
C ALA A 60 -4.28 18.34 12.53
N CYS A 61 -3.19 17.56 12.46
CA CYS A 61 -2.00 17.77 13.28
C CYS A 61 -0.97 18.73 12.66
N CYS A 62 -1.05 18.97 11.35
CA CYS A 62 -0.10 19.78 10.58
C CYS A 62 -0.84 20.86 9.78
N PRO A 63 -0.17 21.96 9.37
CA PRO A 63 -0.77 23.01 8.55
C PRO A 63 -0.87 22.57 7.07
N CYS A 64 -1.43 21.39 6.80
CA CYS A 64 -1.58 20.83 5.46
C CYS A 64 -3.04 20.40 5.22
N SER A 65 -3.46 20.50 3.96
CA SER A 65 -4.73 19.97 3.50
C SER A 65 -4.71 18.43 3.43
N LYS A 66 -5.89 17.81 3.50
CA LYS A 66 -6.02 16.36 3.29
C LYS A 66 -5.45 15.90 1.94
N GLY A 67 -5.60 16.72 0.90
CA GLY A 67 -5.06 16.43 -0.44
C GLY A 67 -3.52 16.43 -0.47
N GLU A 68 -2.87 17.37 0.22
CA GLU A 68 -1.41 17.37 0.35
C GLU A 68 -0.92 16.15 1.13
N VAL A 69 -1.61 15.77 2.20
CA VAL A 69 -1.27 14.56 2.96
C VAL A 69 -1.47 13.29 2.11
N LEU A 70 -2.56 13.21 1.34
CA LEU A 70 -2.83 12.10 0.42
C LEU A 70 -1.66 11.92 -0.56
N LEU A 71 -1.20 13.01 -1.18
CA LEU A 71 -0.06 12.98 -2.11
C LEU A 71 1.24 12.54 -1.40
N GLN A 72 1.52 13.08 -0.22
CA GLN A 72 2.70 12.69 0.56
C GLN A 72 2.69 11.19 0.92
N LEU A 73 1.55 10.65 1.34
CA LEU A 73 1.46 9.23 1.66
C LEU A 73 1.58 8.35 0.41
N ALA A 74 1.06 8.81 -0.73
CA ALA A 74 1.24 8.13 -2.02
C ALA A 74 2.71 8.10 -2.44
N ASP A 75 3.43 9.22 -2.32
CA ASP A 75 4.86 9.28 -2.62
C ASP A 75 5.66 8.32 -1.74
N VAL A 76 5.37 8.28 -0.43
CA VAL A 76 6.01 7.33 0.49
C VAL A 76 5.64 5.88 0.17
N ALA A 77 4.42 5.62 -0.29
CA ALA A 77 4.04 4.27 -0.72
C ALA A 77 4.87 3.82 -1.94
N VAL A 78 5.06 4.69 -2.93
CA VAL A 78 5.91 4.41 -4.10
C VAL A 78 7.37 4.24 -3.69
N GLU A 79 7.92 5.14 -2.87
CA GLU A 79 9.30 5.03 -2.38
C GLU A 79 9.54 3.72 -1.62
N THR A 80 8.61 3.33 -0.76
CA THR A 80 8.73 2.08 0.01
C THR A 80 8.52 0.84 -0.84
N HIS A 81 7.72 0.92 -1.92
CA HIS A 81 7.67 -0.13 -2.94
C HIS A 81 9.04 -0.34 -3.61
N ASP A 82 9.67 0.75 -4.05
CA ASP A 82 10.97 0.71 -4.71
C ASP A 82 12.07 0.20 -3.77
N ASN A 83 12.03 0.61 -2.49
CA ASN A 83 12.94 0.11 -1.47
C ASN A 83 12.80 -1.40 -1.25
N VAL A 84 11.57 -1.93 -1.22
CA VAL A 84 11.36 -3.39 -1.11
C VAL A 84 11.94 -4.10 -2.34
N LEU A 85 11.70 -3.59 -3.55
CA LEU A 85 12.26 -4.16 -4.78
C LEU A 85 13.79 -4.17 -4.78
N HIS A 86 14.40 -3.07 -4.35
CA HIS A 86 15.86 -2.95 -4.29
C HIS A 86 16.46 -3.93 -3.27
N ILE A 87 15.89 -4.04 -2.06
CA ILE A 87 16.40 -4.97 -1.05
C ILE A 87 16.26 -6.44 -1.51
N LEU A 88 15.19 -6.76 -2.25
CA LEU A 88 14.94 -8.12 -2.73
C LEU A 88 15.72 -8.47 -4.01
N GLU A 89 16.47 -7.55 -4.61
CA GLU A 89 17.04 -7.71 -5.96
C GLU A 89 17.94 -8.96 -6.13
N LEU A 90 18.62 -9.38 -5.05
CA LEU A 90 19.48 -10.57 -5.03
C LEU A 90 18.71 -11.88 -4.78
N HIS A 91 17.42 -11.80 -4.43
CA HIS A 91 16.55 -12.91 -4.09
C HIS A 91 15.42 -13.04 -5.12
N ALA A 92 15.71 -13.68 -6.26
CA ALA A 92 14.79 -13.75 -7.40
C ALA A 92 13.37 -14.24 -7.03
N ARG A 93 13.28 -15.31 -6.22
CA ARG A 93 11.98 -15.86 -5.78
C ARG A 93 11.21 -14.90 -4.87
N ALA A 94 11.90 -14.27 -3.91
CA ALA A 94 11.27 -13.30 -3.02
C ALA A 94 10.81 -12.05 -3.79
N THR A 95 11.61 -11.56 -4.75
CA THR A 95 11.23 -10.47 -5.65
C THR A 95 9.98 -10.81 -6.46
N GLU A 96 9.92 -12.00 -7.05
CA GLU A 96 8.75 -12.45 -7.81
C GLU A 96 7.48 -12.46 -6.95
N VAL A 97 7.56 -13.08 -5.77
CA VAL A 97 6.46 -13.15 -4.81
C VAL A 97 5.99 -11.76 -4.39
N TYR A 98 6.91 -10.86 -4.06
CA TYR A 98 6.57 -9.49 -3.70
C TYR A 98 5.90 -8.72 -4.85
N LYS A 99 6.38 -8.88 -6.09
CA LYS A 99 5.74 -8.26 -7.26
C LYS A 99 4.32 -8.76 -7.47
N GLN A 100 4.08 -10.06 -7.28
CA GLN A 100 2.73 -10.62 -7.35
C GLN A 100 1.84 -10.08 -6.22
N PHE A 101 2.35 -10.06 -4.98
CA PHE A 101 1.63 -9.51 -3.83
C PHE A 101 1.26 -8.04 -4.02
N SER A 102 2.23 -7.17 -4.37
CA SER A 102 1.99 -5.73 -4.51
C SER A 102 0.98 -5.42 -5.63
N ARG A 103 1.09 -6.09 -6.78
CA ARG A 103 0.10 -5.99 -7.87
C ARG A 103 -1.28 -6.45 -7.42
N GLY A 104 -1.36 -7.61 -6.78
CA GLY A 104 -2.62 -8.16 -6.27
C GLY A 104 -3.26 -7.26 -5.20
N PHE A 105 -2.44 -6.64 -4.35
CA PHE A 105 -2.91 -5.73 -3.30
C PHE A 105 -3.54 -4.47 -3.89
N VAL A 106 -2.92 -3.86 -4.91
CA VAL A 106 -3.51 -2.73 -5.63
C VAL A 106 -4.76 -3.16 -6.39
N ALA A 107 -4.69 -4.27 -7.12
CA ALA A 107 -5.83 -4.80 -7.88
C ALA A 107 -7.05 -5.11 -6.99
N PHE A 108 -6.82 -5.59 -5.77
CA PHE A 108 -7.89 -5.79 -4.79
C PHE A 108 -8.62 -4.48 -4.43
N HIS A 109 -7.92 -3.36 -4.31
CA HIS A 109 -8.56 -2.08 -4.02
C HIS A 109 -9.32 -1.54 -5.22
N THR A 110 -8.78 -1.67 -6.43
CA THR A 110 -9.41 -1.16 -7.65
C THR A 110 -10.55 -2.04 -8.15
N ALA A 111 -10.54 -3.35 -7.88
CA ALA A 111 -11.58 -4.27 -8.38
C ALA A 111 -12.81 -4.36 -7.47
N PHE A 112 -12.70 -4.01 -6.19
CA PHE A 112 -13.81 -4.14 -5.24
C PHE A 112 -14.55 -2.82 -5.06
N ASN A 113 -15.85 -2.83 -5.37
CA ASN A 113 -16.79 -1.71 -5.19
C ASN A 113 -16.81 -1.13 -3.76
N ARG A 114 -16.23 -1.82 -2.77
CA ARG A 114 -16.02 -1.29 -1.42
C ARG A 114 -15.28 0.06 -1.44
N TYR A 115 -14.32 0.25 -2.35
CA TYR A 115 -13.44 1.41 -2.38
C TYR A 115 -13.94 2.56 -3.27
N LYS A 116 -14.97 2.32 -4.09
CA LYS A 116 -15.60 3.33 -4.95
C LYS A 116 -14.66 4.00 -5.95
N LEU A 117 -13.54 3.36 -6.27
CA LEU A 117 -12.55 3.93 -7.20
C LEU A 117 -13.05 3.98 -8.65
N ASP A 118 -14.04 3.17 -9.02
CA ASP A 118 -14.71 3.25 -10.33
C ASP A 118 -15.41 4.59 -10.55
N ASP A 119 -15.81 5.29 -9.48
CA ASP A 119 -16.47 6.61 -9.56
C ASP A 119 -15.49 7.71 -10.02
N LEU A 120 -14.18 7.45 -9.95
CA LEU A 120 -13.12 8.42 -10.25
C LEU A 120 -12.68 8.39 -11.73
N ASP A 121 -13.24 7.51 -12.56
CA ASP A 121 -12.88 7.32 -13.97
C ASP A 121 -11.35 7.27 -14.19
N LEU A 122 -10.66 6.55 -13.30
CA LEU A 122 -9.22 6.36 -13.41
C LEU A 122 -8.96 5.51 -14.64
N GLN A 123 -8.43 6.12 -15.70
CA GLN A 123 -7.98 5.41 -16.90
C GLN A 123 -6.76 4.54 -16.54
N LEU A 124 -7.03 3.38 -15.94
CA LEU A 124 -6.01 2.37 -15.67
C LEU A 124 -5.67 1.72 -17.01
N GLU A 125 -4.54 2.11 -17.60
CA GLU A 125 -3.99 1.38 -18.74
C GLU A 125 -3.85 -0.09 -18.33
N SER A 126 -4.52 -0.96 -19.06
CA SER A 126 -4.59 -2.40 -18.79
C SER A 126 -3.23 -3.03 -19.12
N ALA A 127 -2.31 -3.00 -18.17
CA ALA A 127 -1.12 -3.86 -18.19
C ALA A 127 -1.52 -5.27 -17.73
N LEU A 128 -2.18 -6.01 -18.63
CA LEU A 128 -2.27 -7.48 -18.58
C LEU A 128 -1.01 -8.09 -19.18
#